data_AF-A0A6B0T2T7-F1
#
_entry.id   AF-A0A6B0T2T7-F1
#
_cell.length_a   1.000
_cell.length_b   1.000
_cell.length_c   1.000
_cell.angle_alpha   90.00
_cell.angle_beta   90.00
_cell.angle_gamma   90.00
#
_symmetry.space_group_name_H-M   'P 1'
#
loop_
_entity.id
_entity.type
_entity.pdbx_description
1 polymer ?
#
loop_
_entity_poly.entity_id
_entity_poly.type
_entity_poly.pdbx_seq_one_letter_code
_entity_poly.pdbx_strand_id
1 'polypeptide(L)'
;MASYEPKGNESTSIPVVGGLIYGVAAYIVGFIVTLVYLLTTQPETGNELQNIYQFEPGTGTNSELLINTIGWIYYNAQTVPIQITGRDGSQITVNALREIGAGNPLIYNAIPAVVLIIFGIILAQRASATSARSGLVAGTALVVGYGILAVGGALFFKISAQGLTYQLPLTNAVLIVGIAYPVIGGGVGGVIKGSL
;
A
#
# COMPACT_ATOMS: atom_id res chain seq x y z
N MET A 1 14.98 -42.67 35.98
CA MET A 1 14.71 -41.22 35.96
C MET A 1 14.84 -40.75 34.53
N ALA A 2 13.73 -40.50 33.85
CA ALA A 2 13.75 -39.95 32.49
C ALA A 2 14.00 -38.44 32.60
N SER A 3 15.08 -37.95 31.99
CA SER A 3 15.39 -36.54 31.87
C SER A 3 14.35 -35.84 31.00
N TYR A 4 13.65 -34.87 31.58
CA TYR A 4 12.81 -33.95 30.84
C TYR A 4 13.71 -32.96 30.10
N GLU A 5 13.89 -33.14 28.79
CA GLU A 5 14.45 -32.12 27.93
C GLU A 5 13.41 -31.01 27.73
N PRO A 6 13.69 -29.76 28.15
CA PRO A 6 12.81 -28.65 27.84
C PRO A 6 12.84 -28.43 26.32
N LYS A 7 11.67 -28.53 25.66
CA LYS A 7 11.49 -28.16 24.26
C LYS A 7 12.01 -26.73 24.05
N GLY A 8 13.14 -26.62 23.37
CA GLY A 8 13.71 -25.36 22.93
C GLY A 8 12.65 -24.56 22.17
N ASN A 9 12.63 -23.25 22.41
CA ASN A 9 11.86 -22.35 21.57
C ASN A 9 12.43 -22.46 20.15
N GLU A 10 11.67 -23.01 19.21
CA GLU A 10 12.09 -23.10 17.82
C GLU A 10 11.11 -22.31 16.96
N SER A 11 11.63 -21.23 16.35
CA SER A 11 11.24 -20.70 15.03
C SER A 11 10.05 -19.73 14.88
N THR A 12 9.56 -19.05 15.92
CA THR A 12 8.46 -18.05 15.74
C THR A 12 8.92 -16.64 15.32
N SER A 13 10.23 -16.34 15.34
CA SER A 13 10.72 -14.96 15.16
C SER A 13 10.85 -14.50 13.70
N ILE A 14 11.18 -15.42 12.78
CA ILE A 14 11.47 -15.07 11.38
C ILE A 14 10.24 -14.52 10.62
N PRO A 15 9.03 -15.10 10.75
CA PRO A 15 7.88 -14.62 10.00
C PRO A 15 7.49 -13.18 10.37
N VAL A 16 7.51 -12.84 11.66
CA VAL A 16 7.07 -11.51 12.13
C VAL A 16 8.10 -10.44 11.81
N VAL A 17 9.38 -10.66 12.12
CA VAL A 17 10.44 -9.68 11.86
C VAL A 17 10.67 -9.51 10.36
N GLY A 18 10.66 -10.62 9.61
CA GLY A 18 10.72 -10.59 8.15
C GLY A 18 9.50 -9.88 7.56
N GLY A 19 8.30 -10.19 8.05
CA GLY A 19 7.05 -9.54 7.65
C GLY A 19 7.04 -8.03 7.86
N LEU A 20 7.62 -7.55 8.96
CA LEU A 20 7.81 -6.13 9.22
C LEU A 20 8.75 -5.48 8.18
N ILE A 21 9.97 -5.99 8.03
CA ILE A 21 11.00 -5.38 7.16
C ILE A 21 10.57 -5.45 5.69
N TYR A 22 10.19 -6.63 5.22
CA TYR A 22 9.82 -6.84 3.83
C TYR A 22 8.45 -6.24 3.50
N GLY A 23 7.52 -6.16 4.47
CA GLY A 23 6.25 -5.45 4.30
C GLY A 23 6.45 -3.94 4.12
N VAL A 24 7.31 -3.33 4.96
CA VAL A 24 7.72 -1.93 4.82
C VAL A 24 8.37 -1.68 3.46
N ALA A 25 9.34 -2.54 3.08
CA ALA A 25 10.02 -2.42 1.81
C ALA A 25 9.06 -2.56 0.62
N ALA A 26 8.11 -3.50 0.66
CA ALA A 26 7.11 -3.68 -0.39
C ALA A 26 6.22 -2.44 -0.56
N TYR A 27 5.78 -1.82 0.54
CA TYR A 27 5.01 -0.57 0.49
C TYR A 27 5.82 0.56 -0.15
N ILE A 28 7.07 0.77 0.31
CA ILE A 28 7.93 1.83 -0.20
C ILE A 28 8.24 1.62 -1.69
N VAL A 29 8.61 0.40 -2.08
CA VAL A 29 8.89 0.07 -3.49
C VAL A 29 7.65 0.28 -4.35
N GLY A 30 6.47 -0.19 -3.92
CA GLY A 30 5.24 0.01 -4.68
C GLY A 30 4.88 1.49 -4.82
N PHE A 31 5.06 2.28 -3.76
CA PHE A 31 4.85 3.73 -3.78
C PHE A 31 5.82 4.43 -4.74
N ILE A 32 7.11 4.11 -4.67
CA ILE A 32 8.14 4.68 -5.56
C ILE A 32 7.89 4.29 -7.02
N VAL A 33 7.55 3.03 -7.31
CA VAL A 33 7.25 2.61 -8.68
C VAL A 33 6.02 3.34 -9.22
N THR A 34 4.99 3.54 -8.38
CA THR A 34 3.80 4.32 -8.75
C THR A 34 4.16 5.79 -9.03
N LEU A 35 5.01 6.39 -8.19
CA LEU A 35 5.54 7.73 -8.39
C LEU A 35 6.29 7.86 -9.71
N VAL A 36 7.28 6.98 -9.95
CA VAL A 36 8.09 7.01 -11.17
C VAL A 36 7.20 6.79 -12.41
N TYR A 37 6.25 5.87 -12.33
CA TYR A 37 5.33 5.62 -13.44
C TYR A 37 4.44 6.84 -13.72
N LEU A 38 3.91 7.49 -12.69
CA LEU A 38 3.14 8.72 -12.85
C LEU A 38 3.98 9.84 -13.49
N LEU A 39 5.18 10.10 -12.99
CA LEU A 39 6.02 11.19 -13.50
C LEU A 39 6.50 10.95 -14.94
N THR A 40 6.64 9.69 -15.36
CA THR A 40 7.04 9.35 -16.73
C THR A 40 5.89 9.37 -17.72
N THR A 41 4.66 9.15 -17.27
CA THR A 41 3.46 9.12 -18.13
C THR A 41 2.67 10.42 -18.12
N GLN A 42 2.77 11.19 -17.05
CA GLN A 42 2.06 12.45 -16.82
C GLN A 42 3.06 13.52 -16.32
N PRO A 43 4.07 13.92 -17.11
CA PRO A 43 5.10 14.86 -16.65
C PRO A 43 4.53 16.22 -16.22
N GLU A 44 3.41 16.64 -16.82
CA GLU A 44 2.74 17.90 -16.51
C GLU A 44 1.90 17.85 -15.21
N THR A 45 1.63 16.65 -14.66
CA THR A 45 0.76 16.57 -13.46
C THR A 45 1.26 17.48 -12.36
N GLY A 46 2.57 17.63 -12.15
CA GLY A 46 3.14 18.44 -11.06
C GLY A 46 2.74 19.91 -11.05
N ASN A 47 2.42 20.50 -12.21
CA ASN A 47 2.01 21.90 -12.33
C ASN A 47 0.49 22.08 -12.34
N GLU A 48 -0.27 21.02 -12.67
CA GLU A 48 -1.73 21.08 -12.88
C GLU A 48 -2.55 20.61 -11.68
N LEU A 49 -1.93 20.04 -10.64
CA LEU A 49 -2.63 19.49 -9.45
C LEU A 49 -3.49 20.52 -8.71
N GLN A 50 -3.07 21.79 -8.71
CA GLN A 50 -3.85 22.86 -8.09
C GLN A 50 -5.21 23.04 -8.77
N ASN A 51 -5.22 22.95 -10.11
CA ASN A 51 -6.44 23.13 -10.91
C ASN A 51 -7.34 21.90 -10.85
N ILE A 52 -6.78 20.68 -10.84
CA ILE A 52 -7.52 19.42 -10.83
C ILE A 52 -8.37 19.29 -9.56
N TYR A 53 -7.82 19.69 -8.41
CA TYR A 53 -8.49 19.56 -7.12
C TYR A 53 -9.03 20.90 -6.57
N GLN A 54 -9.04 21.96 -7.41
CA GLN A 54 -9.51 23.30 -7.06
C GLN A 54 -8.88 23.86 -5.78
N PHE A 55 -7.59 23.56 -5.57
CA PHE A 55 -6.85 24.08 -4.42
C PHE A 55 -6.62 25.59 -4.57
N GLU A 56 -6.73 26.34 -3.48
CA GLU A 56 -6.50 27.78 -3.50
C GLU A 56 -5.00 28.08 -3.72
N PRO A 57 -4.65 29.14 -4.47
CA PRO A 57 -3.27 29.61 -4.51
C PRO A 57 -2.75 29.84 -3.08
N GLY A 58 -1.76 29.04 -2.65
CA GLY A 58 -1.18 29.10 -1.30
C GLY A 58 -1.59 27.97 -0.34
N THR A 59 -2.44 27.02 -0.73
CA THR A 59 -2.65 25.80 0.08
C THR A 59 -1.50 24.81 -0.07
N GLY A 60 -0.68 24.71 0.98
CA GLY A 60 0.48 23.84 1.00
C GLY A 60 1.56 24.25 0.00
N THR A 61 2.71 23.58 0.07
CA THR A 61 3.74 23.71 -0.97
C THR A 61 3.38 22.85 -2.19
N ASN A 62 3.88 23.19 -3.39
CA ASN A 62 3.70 22.33 -4.58
C ASN A 62 4.18 20.89 -4.31
N SER A 63 5.22 20.72 -3.50
CA SER A 63 5.72 19.42 -3.03
C SER A 63 4.74 18.67 -2.12
N GLU A 64 4.01 19.37 -1.24
CA GLU A 64 2.99 18.77 -0.38
C GLU A 64 1.77 18.30 -1.18
N LEU A 65 1.31 19.11 -2.14
CA LEU A 65 0.21 18.73 -3.02
C LEU A 65 0.57 17.51 -3.89
N LEU A 66 1.81 17.50 -4.39
CA LEU A 66 2.33 16.39 -5.17
C LEU A 66 2.37 15.09 -4.34
N ILE A 67 2.96 15.11 -3.14
CA ILE A 67 3.08 13.88 -2.32
C ILE A 67 1.71 13.34 -1.89
N ASN A 68 0.74 14.21 -1.58
CA ASN A 68 -0.63 13.80 -1.26
C ASN A 68 -1.31 13.16 -2.48
N THR A 69 -1.16 13.75 -3.66
CA THR A 69 -1.74 13.22 -4.89
C THR A 69 -1.16 11.85 -5.23
N ILE A 70 0.16 11.67 -5.12
CA ILE A 70 0.81 10.37 -5.31
C ILE A 70 0.29 9.36 -4.30
N GLY A 71 0.14 9.77 -3.03
CA GLY A 71 -0.48 8.95 -1.99
C GLY A 71 -1.87 8.50 -2.38
N TRP A 72 -2.74 9.40 -2.79
CA TRP A 72 -4.09 9.05 -3.22
C TRP A 72 -4.10 8.11 -4.43
N ILE A 73 -3.24 8.35 -5.42
CA ILE A 73 -3.07 7.47 -6.59
C ILE A 73 -2.63 6.07 -6.16
N TYR A 74 -1.68 5.95 -5.24
CA TYR A 74 -1.21 4.65 -4.75
C TYR A 74 -2.28 3.86 -3.98
N TYR A 75 -3.13 4.53 -3.21
CA TYR A 75 -4.27 3.88 -2.54
C TYR A 75 -5.39 3.56 -3.54
N ASN A 76 -5.59 4.41 -4.54
CA ASN A 76 -6.59 4.21 -5.57
C ASN A 76 -6.25 3.05 -6.52
N ALA A 77 -4.96 2.86 -6.81
CA ALA A 77 -4.42 1.65 -7.46
C ALA A 77 -4.78 0.37 -6.69
N GLN A 78 -5.02 0.50 -5.39
CA GLN A 78 -5.46 -0.57 -4.51
C GLN A 78 -6.96 -0.52 -4.20
N THR A 79 -7.74 0.10 -5.10
CA THR A 79 -9.20 0.23 -5.05
C THR A 79 -9.77 1.10 -3.92
N VAL A 80 -8.93 1.87 -3.21
CA VAL A 80 -9.41 2.81 -2.20
C VAL A 80 -9.62 4.20 -2.81
N PRO A 81 -10.86 4.72 -2.89
CA PRO A 81 -11.12 6.05 -3.41
C PRO A 81 -10.67 7.14 -2.43
N ILE A 82 -10.49 8.35 -2.96
CA ILE A 82 -10.41 9.55 -2.12
C ILE A 82 -11.82 9.85 -1.62
N GLN A 83 -11.95 10.19 -0.35
CA GLN A 83 -13.18 10.76 0.21
C GLN A 83 -13.01 12.27 0.38
N ILE A 84 -14.00 13.01 -0.13
CA ILE A 84 -14.11 14.45 0.03
C ILE A 84 -15.26 14.69 1.00
N THR A 85 -14.97 15.38 2.10
CA THR A 85 -15.96 15.73 3.13
C THR A 85 -16.19 17.24 3.14
N GLY A 86 -17.44 17.66 2.99
CA GLY A 86 -17.85 19.07 3.11
C GLY A 86 -18.04 19.52 4.56
N ARG A 87 -18.07 20.84 4.78
CA ARG A 87 -18.32 21.45 6.10
C ARG A 87 -19.67 21.05 6.71
N ASP A 88 -20.65 20.76 5.87
CA ASP A 88 -21.97 20.26 6.24
C ASP A 88 -21.98 18.76 6.59
N GLY A 89 -20.83 18.09 6.50
CA GLY A 89 -20.67 16.66 6.73
C GLY A 89 -21.03 15.79 5.54
N SER A 90 -21.40 16.39 4.38
CA SER A 90 -21.61 15.64 3.15
C SER A 90 -20.33 14.93 2.72
N GLN A 91 -20.46 13.71 2.18
CA GLN A 91 -19.32 12.92 1.75
C GLN A 91 -19.55 12.41 0.33
N ILE A 92 -18.54 12.63 -0.53
CA ILE A 92 -18.47 12.01 -1.85
C ILE A 92 -17.13 11.28 -2.00
N THR A 93 -17.09 10.30 -2.89
CA THR A 93 -15.86 9.56 -3.19
C THR A 93 -15.48 9.75 -4.64
N VAL A 94 -14.19 9.98 -4.89
CA VAL A 94 -13.64 10.17 -6.24
C VAL A 94 -12.51 9.19 -6.51
N ASN A 95 -12.35 8.83 -7.78
CA ASN A 95 -11.29 7.95 -8.25
C ASN A 95 -10.11 8.81 -8.71
N ALA A 96 -9.02 8.83 -7.92
CA ALA A 96 -7.85 9.68 -8.19
C ALA A 96 -7.29 9.47 -9.61
N LEU A 97 -7.18 8.21 -10.06
CA LEU A 97 -6.65 7.87 -11.39
C LEU A 97 -7.50 8.45 -12.52
N ARG A 98 -8.83 8.48 -12.33
CA ARG A 98 -9.75 9.09 -13.28
C ARG A 98 -9.66 10.61 -13.27
N GLU A 99 -9.59 11.24 -12.09
CA GLU A 99 -9.53 12.70 -11.96
C GLU A 99 -8.27 13.28 -12.63
N ILE A 100 -7.13 12.58 -12.55
CA ILE A 100 -5.88 13.01 -13.22
C ILE A 100 -5.73 12.49 -14.66
N GLY A 101 -6.72 11.75 -15.19
CA GLY A 101 -6.64 11.18 -16.54
C GLY A 101 -5.47 10.21 -16.74
N ALA A 102 -5.16 9.37 -15.74
CA ALA A 102 -3.95 8.52 -15.68
C ALA A 102 -3.80 7.46 -16.79
N GLY A 103 -4.64 7.45 -17.82
CA GLY A 103 -4.62 6.44 -18.88
C GLY A 103 -5.20 5.10 -18.40
N ASN A 104 -4.48 4.00 -18.60
CA ASN A 104 -4.98 2.66 -18.29
C ASN A 104 -4.85 2.33 -16.78
N PRO A 105 -5.97 2.26 -16.02
CA PRO A 105 -5.93 2.01 -14.58
C PRO A 105 -5.38 0.62 -14.22
N LEU A 106 -5.43 -0.35 -15.14
CA LEU A 106 -4.92 -1.70 -14.88
C LEU A 106 -3.41 -1.72 -14.61
N ILE A 107 -2.65 -0.79 -15.20
CA ILE A 107 -1.20 -0.71 -14.98
C ILE A 107 -0.93 -0.27 -13.54
N TYR A 108 -1.64 0.75 -13.06
CA TYR A 108 -1.55 1.18 -11.66
C TYR A 108 -1.93 0.07 -10.71
N ASN A 109 -3.02 -0.65 -10.97
CA ASN A 109 -3.47 -1.76 -10.13
C ASN A 109 -2.48 -2.93 -10.11
N ALA A 110 -1.76 -3.16 -11.21
CA ALA A 110 -0.75 -4.21 -11.29
C ALA A 110 0.49 -3.91 -10.44
N ILE A 111 0.89 -2.65 -10.28
CA ILE A 111 2.08 -2.27 -9.52
C ILE A 111 2.08 -2.83 -8.08
N PRO A 112 1.11 -2.52 -7.20
CA PRO A 112 1.12 -3.02 -5.84
C PRO A 112 0.96 -4.55 -5.80
N ALA A 113 0.15 -5.13 -6.70
CA ALA A 113 -0.05 -6.57 -6.76
C ALA A 113 1.26 -7.33 -7.10
N VAL A 114 1.96 -6.90 -8.14
CA VAL A 114 3.23 -7.52 -8.57
C VAL A 114 4.32 -7.34 -7.53
N VAL A 115 4.44 -6.14 -6.94
CA VAL A 115 5.41 -5.88 -5.88
C VAL A 115 5.14 -6.80 -4.67
N LEU A 116 3.90 -6.92 -4.22
CA LEU A 116 3.54 -7.81 -3.11
C LEU A 116 3.82 -9.28 -3.41
N ILE A 117 3.55 -9.75 -4.64
CA ILE A 117 3.90 -11.11 -5.09
C ILE A 117 5.41 -11.34 -5.03
N ILE A 118 6.21 -10.40 -5.57
CA ILE A 118 7.68 -10.50 -5.55
C ILE A 118 8.20 -10.57 -4.11
N PHE A 119 7.73 -9.67 -3.23
CA PHE A 119 8.15 -9.68 -1.83
C PHE A 119 7.64 -10.91 -1.07
N GLY A 120 6.47 -11.45 -1.43
CA GLY A 120 5.96 -12.70 -0.89
C GLY A 120 6.86 -13.89 -1.23
N ILE A 121 7.33 -13.97 -2.48
CA ILE A 121 8.33 -14.96 -2.93
C ILE A 121 9.63 -14.82 -2.13
N ILE A 122 10.15 -13.59 -2.01
CA ILE A 122 11.40 -13.31 -1.29
C ILE A 122 11.28 -13.76 0.17
N LEU A 123 10.19 -13.41 0.85
CA LEU A 123 10.02 -13.73 2.26
C LEU A 123 9.84 -15.24 2.47
N ALA A 124 9.06 -15.92 1.62
CA ALA A 124 8.94 -17.38 1.67
C ALA A 124 10.27 -18.09 1.39
N GLN A 125 11.10 -17.56 0.50
CA GLN A 125 12.44 -18.08 0.25
C GLN A 125 13.36 -17.92 1.47
N ARG A 126 13.32 -16.74 2.12
CA ARG A 126 14.09 -16.45 3.34
C ARG A 126 13.64 -17.28 4.54
N ALA A 127 12.35 -17.62 4.59
CA ALA A 127 11.78 -18.52 5.58
C ALA A 127 11.98 -20.01 5.24
N SER A 128 12.70 -20.32 4.15
CA SER A 128 12.93 -21.70 3.68
C SER A 128 11.63 -22.51 3.56
N ALA A 129 10.57 -21.89 3.04
CA ALA A 129 9.29 -22.56 2.85
C ALA A 129 9.42 -23.72 1.85
N THR A 130 9.01 -24.92 2.27
CA THR A 130 9.06 -26.16 1.48
C THR A 130 7.68 -26.74 1.14
N SER A 131 6.61 -26.02 1.51
CA SER A 131 5.23 -26.36 1.16
C SER A 131 4.41 -25.11 0.84
N ALA A 132 3.32 -25.28 0.08
CA ALA A 132 2.35 -24.22 -0.18
C ALA A 132 1.84 -23.56 1.12
N ARG A 133 1.58 -24.35 2.17
CA ARG A 133 1.11 -23.86 3.46
C ARG A 133 2.16 -23.00 4.18
N SER A 134 3.40 -23.47 4.28
CA SER A 134 4.48 -22.67 4.88
C SER A 134 4.76 -21.41 4.08
N GLY A 135 4.65 -21.48 2.75
CA GLY A 135 4.81 -20.34 1.85
C GLY A 135 3.72 -19.29 2.06
N LEU A 136 2.45 -19.71 2.13
CA LEU A 136 1.32 -18.83 2.44
C LEU A 136 1.52 -18.09 3.76
N VAL A 137 1.94 -18.79 4.82
CA VAL A 137 2.19 -18.19 6.14
C VAL A 137 3.32 -17.16 6.07
N ALA A 138 4.43 -17.48 5.38
CA ALA A 138 5.53 -16.54 5.22
C ALA A 138 5.12 -15.31 4.40
N GLY A 139 4.45 -15.50 3.27
CA GLY A 139 4.04 -14.41 2.38
C GLY A 139 3.00 -13.47 2.99
N THR A 140 2.03 -14.01 3.74
CA THR A 140 1.02 -13.18 4.42
C THR A 140 1.59 -12.37 5.58
N ALA A 141 2.79 -12.69 6.07
CA ALA A 141 3.43 -11.92 7.13
C ALA A 141 3.80 -10.48 6.69
N LEU A 142 3.84 -10.18 5.38
CA LEU A 142 4.02 -8.81 4.87
C LEU A 142 2.99 -7.82 5.42
N VAL A 143 1.80 -8.29 5.82
CA VAL A 143 0.75 -7.49 6.47
C VAL A 143 1.29 -6.68 7.65
N VAL A 144 2.26 -7.22 8.39
CA VAL A 144 2.79 -6.56 9.59
C VAL A 144 3.41 -5.21 9.24
N GLY A 145 4.37 -5.18 8.31
CA GLY A 145 5.02 -3.94 7.91
C GLY A 145 4.21 -3.10 6.94
N TYR A 146 3.58 -3.76 5.97
CA TYR A 146 2.79 -3.08 4.94
C TYR A 146 1.56 -2.40 5.56
N GLY A 147 0.88 -3.08 6.49
CA GLY A 147 -0.28 -2.57 7.20
C GLY A 147 0.02 -1.33 8.04
N ILE A 148 1.16 -1.28 8.73
CA ILE A 148 1.56 -0.09 9.51
C ILE A 148 1.69 1.13 8.59
N LEU A 149 2.36 0.99 7.44
CA LEU A 149 2.49 2.08 6.49
C LEU A 149 1.19 2.40 5.76
N ALA A 150 0.31 1.41 5.54
CA ALA A 150 -1.03 1.62 5.00
C ALA A 150 -1.92 2.46 5.94
N VAL A 151 -1.77 2.29 7.24
CA VAL A 151 -2.47 3.14 8.22
C VAL A 151 -1.82 4.52 8.29
N GLY A 152 -0.48 4.55 8.38
CA GLY A 152 0.27 5.82 8.44
C GLY A 152 0.03 6.70 7.22
N GLY A 153 0.03 6.13 6.02
CA GLY A 153 -0.24 6.85 4.78
C GLY A 153 -1.67 7.38 4.71
N ALA A 154 -2.67 6.60 5.13
CA ALA A 154 -4.06 7.07 5.15
C ALA A 154 -4.29 8.27 6.08
N LEU A 155 -3.56 8.33 7.19
CA LEU A 155 -3.58 9.45 8.13
C LEU A 155 -2.75 10.64 7.62
N PHE A 156 -1.67 10.37 6.89
CA PHE A 156 -0.76 11.39 6.38
C PHE A 156 -1.27 12.08 5.11
N PHE A 157 -1.88 11.34 4.18
CA PHE A 157 -2.37 11.87 2.90
C PHE A 157 -3.73 12.53 3.04
N LYS A 158 -3.74 13.69 3.72
CA LYS A 158 -4.93 14.48 4.01
C LYS A 158 -4.67 15.96 3.77
N ILE A 159 -5.55 16.59 3.00
CA ILE A 159 -5.55 18.03 2.75
C ILE A 159 -6.93 18.60 3.07
N SER A 160 -6.97 19.78 3.69
CA SER A 160 -8.22 20.53 3.89
C SER A 160 -8.09 21.92 3.31
N ALA A 161 -9.02 22.29 2.43
CA ALA A 161 -9.04 23.56 1.71
C ALA A 161 -10.49 23.98 1.43
N GLN A 162 -10.81 25.28 1.57
CA GLN A 162 -12.12 25.86 1.25
C GLN A 162 -13.35 25.14 1.87
N GLY A 163 -13.18 24.55 3.07
CA GLY A 163 -14.26 23.81 3.74
C GLY A 163 -14.50 22.40 3.17
N LEU A 164 -13.61 21.92 2.31
CA LEU A 164 -13.53 20.53 1.86
C LEU A 164 -12.31 19.85 2.49
N THR A 165 -12.46 18.60 2.89
CA THR A 165 -11.37 17.75 3.35
C THR A 165 -11.22 16.56 2.42
N TYR A 166 -10.07 16.46 1.77
CA TYR A 166 -9.64 15.35 0.93
C TYR A 166 -8.82 14.38 1.77
N GLN A 167 -9.25 13.14 1.89
CA GLN A 167 -8.58 12.13 2.71
C GLN A 167 -8.89 10.72 2.22
N LEU A 168 -8.16 9.74 2.75
CA LEU A 168 -8.44 8.32 2.51
C LEU A 168 -9.39 7.80 3.61
N PRO A 169 -10.46 7.05 3.27
CA PRO A 169 -11.30 6.42 4.27
C PRO A 169 -10.47 5.42 5.08
N LEU A 170 -10.27 5.69 6.38
CA LEU A 170 -9.35 4.90 7.22
C LEU A 170 -9.72 3.42 7.26
N THR A 171 -11.01 3.10 7.35
CA THR A 171 -11.51 1.73 7.31
C THR A 171 -11.09 1.00 6.04
N ASN A 172 -11.22 1.65 4.87
CA ASN A 172 -10.85 1.04 3.59
C ASN A 172 -9.34 0.91 3.47
N ALA A 173 -8.58 1.92 3.91
CA ALA A 173 -7.13 1.85 3.96
C ALA A 173 -6.64 0.68 4.81
N VAL A 174 -7.21 0.47 6.00
CA VAL A 174 -6.85 -0.64 6.88
C VAL A 174 -7.22 -1.99 6.24
N LEU A 175 -8.48 -2.17 5.87
CA LEU A 175 -9.00 -3.48 5.44
C LEU A 175 -8.50 -3.89 4.06
N ILE A 176 -8.47 -2.94 3.11
CA ILE A 176 -8.15 -3.23 1.73
C ILE A 176 -6.64 -3.15 1.53
N VAL A 177 -6.04 -1.96 1.76
CA VAL A 177 -4.61 -1.74 1.50
C VAL A 177 -3.76 -2.42 2.57
N GLY A 178 -4.09 -2.28 3.84
CA GLY A 178 -3.29 -2.80 4.94
C GLY A 178 -3.38 -4.31 5.16
N ILE A 179 -4.49 -4.94 4.76
CA ILE A 179 -4.75 -6.36 5.02
C ILE A 179 -4.98 -7.13 3.71
N ALA A 180 -6.05 -6.84 2.96
CA ALA A 180 -6.47 -7.68 1.84
C ALA A 180 -5.39 -7.77 0.76
N TYR A 181 -4.82 -6.64 0.32
CA TYR A 181 -3.76 -6.62 -0.69
C TYR A 181 -2.52 -7.43 -0.29
N PRO A 182 -1.88 -7.18 0.87
CA PRO A 182 -0.70 -7.95 1.28
C PRO A 182 -1.02 -9.42 1.57
N VAL A 183 -2.22 -9.75 2.09
CA VAL A 183 -2.63 -11.16 2.25
C VAL A 183 -2.73 -11.86 0.90
N ILE A 184 -3.39 -11.25 -0.08
CA ILE A 184 -3.60 -11.84 -1.41
C ILE A 184 -2.28 -11.88 -2.18
N GLY A 185 -1.66 -10.73 -2.42
CA GLY A 185 -0.43 -10.63 -3.23
C GLY A 185 0.74 -11.35 -2.57
N GLY A 186 0.99 -11.06 -1.29
CA GLY A 186 2.06 -11.71 -0.52
C GLY A 186 1.81 -13.21 -0.36
N GLY A 187 0.58 -13.61 -0.07
CA GLY A 187 0.19 -15.02 0.03
C GLY A 187 0.37 -15.79 -1.27
N VAL A 188 -0.06 -15.23 -2.41
CA VAL A 188 0.15 -15.82 -3.74
C VAL A 188 1.65 -16.01 -4.01
N GLY A 189 2.45 -14.97 -3.80
CA GLY A 189 3.91 -15.07 -3.97
C GLY A 189 4.53 -16.14 -3.07
N GLY A 190 4.09 -16.20 -1.81
CA GLY A 190 4.56 -17.20 -0.85
C GLY A 190 4.20 -18.63 -1.26
N VAL A 191 2.96 -18.87 -1.70
CA VAL A 191 2.51 -20.18 -2.19
C VAL A 191 3.32 -20.62 -3.42
N ILE A 192 3.56 -19.71 -4.37
CA ILE A 192 4.40 -19.98 -5.55
C ILE A 192 5.76 -20.50 -5.09
N LYS A 193 6.44 -19.78 -4.18
CA LYS A 193 7.77 -20.21 -3.72
C LYS A 193 7.74 -21.51 -2.93
N GLY A 194 6.75 -21.71 -2.06
CA GLY A 194 6.65 -22.90 -1.22
C GLY A 194 6.27 -24.17 -1.98
N SER A 195 5.79 -24.04 -3.22
CA SER A 195 5.42 -25.17 -4.09
C SER A 195 6.52 -25.56 -5.09
N LEU A 196 7.64 -24.81 -5.10
CA LEU A 196 8.83 -25.01 -5.92
C LEU A 196 9.99 -25.53 -5.06
#